data_AF-A0A382KSG2-F1
#
_entry.id   AF-A0A382KSG2-F1
#
_cell.length_a   1.000
_cell.length_b   1.000
_cell.length_c   1.000
_cell.angle_alpha   90.00
_cell.angle_beta   90.00
_cell.angle_gamma   90.00
#
_symmetry.space_group_name_H-M   'P 1'
#
loop_
_entity.id
_entity.type
_entity.pdbx_description
1 polymer ?
#
loop_
_entity_poly.entity_id
_entity_poly.type
_entity_poly.pdbx_seq_one_letter_code
_entity_poly.pdbx_strand_id
1 'polypeptide(L)'
;VAEEKLEEKTRSEDDSLDTPKKKKKKKKKKKKTDSKGSGAGSPSAKKWIIRILIALAVIGGFYKMRLSNQAKATAKTYMVSLAALNKLQISCTALWSEVGIDKVCDQSLGEAAIGKYSKDVKLTIIEGRSHKFTAQVQHRNGDKIFQVNKKGDLFLNTDGCLSLLRIMNPDVEQIQRMASTCKTPAS
;
A
#
# COMPACT_ATOMS: atom_id res chain seq x y z
N VAL A 1 -44.47 -8.13 29.44
CA VAL A 1 -43.89 -8.89 28.30
C VAL A 1 -42.40 -9.01 28.58
N ALA A 2 -41.91 -9.96 29.40
CA ALA A 2 -42.34 -11.36 29.58
C ALA A 2 -42.35 -12.09 28.22
N GLU A 3 -41.63 -13.18 27.96
CA GLU A 3 -40.91 -14.17 28.80
C GLU A 3 -39.50 -14.44 28.21
N GLU A 4 -38.48 -14.68 29.04
CA GLU A 4 -37.99 -16.01 29.49
C GLU A 4 -37.39 -16.87 28.36
N LYS A 5 -36.10 -17.22 28.52
CA LYS A 5 -35.33 -18.02 27.56
C LYS A 5 -35.06 -19.40 28.18
N LEU A 6 -35.86 -20.37 27.74
CA LEU A 6 -35.92 -21.73 28.29
C LEU A 6 -34.60 -22.52 28.19
N GLU A 7 -34.55 -23.59 28.96
CA GLU A 7 -33.38 -24.23 29.56
C GLU A 7 -32.49 -25.13 28.69
N GLU A 8 -31.31 -25.36 29.26
CA GLU A 8 -30.44 -26.53 29.14
C GLU A 8 -31.19 -27.88 29.15
N LYS A 9 -30.65 -28.88 28.42
CA LYS A 9 -30.76 -30.28 28.83
C LYS A 9 -29.60 -31.15 28.36
N THR A 10 -28.87 -31.70 29.33
CA THR A 10 -27.89 -32.79 29.18
C THR A 10 -28.46 -34.04 29.86
N ARG A 11 -28.01 -35.26 29.48
CA ARG A 11 -28.18 -36.54 30.24
C ARG A 11 -29.61 -37.18 30.08
N SER A 12 -29.89 -38.50 30.00
CA SER A 12 -29.16 -39.81 30.00
C SER A 12 -30.16 -41.01 29.86
N GLU A 13 -29.98 -42.29 30.29
CA GLU A 13 -28.91 -43.15 30.88
C GLU A 13 -29.27 -44.65 30.58
N ASP A 14 -28.28 -45.54 30.33
CA ASP A 14 -28.28 -47.02 30.60
C ASP A 14 -29.31 -47.99 29.94
N ASP A 15 -29.22 -49.35 29.96
CA ASP A 15 -28.46 -50.29 30.82
C ASP A 15 -28.10 -51.63 30.09
N SER A 16 -26.87 -52.13 30.32
CA SER A 16 -26.46 -53.52 30.73
C SER A 16 -26.76 -54.82 29.95
N LEU A 17 -25.74 -55.71 29.78
CA LEU A 17 -25.60 -57.00 30.53
C LEU A 17 -24.44 -57.94 30.07
N ASP A 18 -23.45 -58.11 30.96
CA ASP A 18 -22.59 -59.28 31.30
C ASP A 18 -21.80 -60.18 30.30
N THR A 19 -20.96 -61.06 30.87
CA THR A 19 -19.72 -61.66 30.33
C THR A 19 -19.76 -63.22 30.26
N PRO A 20 -18.82 -63.96 29.59
CA PRO A 20 -17.49 -64.28 30.20
C PRO A 20 -16.28 -64.69 29.29
N LYS A 21 -15.06 -64.35 29.76
CA LYS A 21 -13.75 -65.10 29.71
C LYS A 21 -13.39 -66.05 28.52
N LYS A 22 -12.20 -65.83 27.88
CA LYS A 22 -10.98 -66.69 28.04
C LYS A 22 -9.68 -66.25 27.30
N LYS A 23 -8.64 -65.99 28.12
CA LYS A 23 -7.17 -66.22 27.96
C LYS A 23 -6.54 -66.53 26.57
N LYS A 24 -5.45 -65.81 26.24
CA LYS A 24 -4.05 -66.33 26.30
C LYS A 24 -2.96 -65.24 26.15
N LYS A 25 -2.09 -65.09 27.17
CA LYS A 25 -0.78 -64.38 27.07
C LYS A 25 0.26 -65.28 26.38
N LYS A 26 1.18 -64.74 25.57
CA LYS A 26 2.56 -65.29 25.46
C LYS A 26 3.61 -64.31 24.89
N LYS A 27 4.57 -63.96 25.78
CA LYS A 27 6.00 -63.62 25.60
C LYS A 27 6.47 -62.40 24.77
N LYS A 28 7.44 -61.69 25.38
CA LYS A 28 8.28 -60.59 24.87
C LYS A 28 9.67 -61.12 24.44
N LYS A 29 10.44 -60.31 23.68
CA LYS A 29 11.83 -60.49 23.20
C LYS A 29 11.98 -61.45 21.99
N LYS A 30 12.88 -61.21 21.01
CA LYS A 30 14.11 -60.38 21.03
C LYS A 30 14.20 -59.32 19.91
N LYS A 31 14.88 -58.23 20.22
CA LYS A 31 15.51 -57.29 19.27
C LYS A 31 16.67 -58.01 18.57
N LYS A 32 16.77 -57.92 17.24
CA LYS A 32 18.02 -58.00 16.50
C LYS A 32 18.06 -56.84 15.52
N THR A 33 18.98 -55.92 15.76
CA THR A 33 19.45 -54.97 14.75
C THR A 33 20.53 -55.70 13.95
N ASP A 34 20.45 -55.69 12.63
CA ASP A 34 21.55 -55.42 11.69
C ASP A 34 21.02 -55.60 10.25
N SER A 35 20.97 -54.55 9.41
CA SER A 35 22.09 -53.85 8.75
C SER A 35 22.51 -54.48 7.40
N LYS A 36 21.64 -54.39 6.38
CA LYS A 36 22.03 -54.05 4.99
C LYS A 36 20.79 -53.85 4.12
N GLY A 37 20.78 -52.76 3.35
CA GLY A 37 19.62 -52.38 2.55
C GLY A 37 19.54 -50.88 2.29
N SER A 38 20.68 -50.24 1.99
CA SER A 38 20.74 -48.86 1.50
C SER A 38 20.19 -48.79 0.08
N GLY A 39 18.89 -49.02 -0.06
CA GLY A 39 18.15 -48.66 -1.27
C GLY A 39 18.11 -47.15 -1.36
N ALA A 40 19.07 -46.58 -2.08
CA ALA A 40 19.06 -45.17 -2.47
C ALA A 40 17.92 -44.93 -3.46
N GLY A 41 16.69 -44.93 -2.94
CA GLY A 41 15.50 -44.56 -3.70
C GLY A 41 15.67 -43.13 -4.16
N SER A 42 15.80 -42.92 -5.47
CA SER A 42 15.85 -41.59 -6.04
C SER A 42 14.62 -40.81 -5.55
N PRO A 43 14.78 -39.53 -5.15
CA PRO A 43 13.64 -38.74 -4.70
C PRO A 43 12.67 -38.64 -5.88
N SER A 44 11.56 -39.39 -5.80
CA SER A 44 10.54 -39.51 -6.85
C SER A 44 10.36 -38.19 -7.59
N ALA A 45 10.78 -38.12 -8.85
CA ALA A 45 10.94 -36.85 -9.56
C ALA A 45 9.67 -35.99 -9.52
N LYS A 46 8.49 -36.64 -9.55
CA LYS A 46 7.17 -36.03 -9.35
C LYS A 46 7.07 -35.21 -8.05
N LYS A 47 7.58 -35.69 -6.91
CA LYS A 47 7.61 -34.96 -5.63
C LYS A 47 8.58 -33.78 -5.62
N TRP A 48 9.69 -33.85 -6.37
CA TRP A 48 10.64 -32.73 -6.48
C TRP A 48 10.08 -31.61 -7.37
N ILE A 49 9.45 -31.96 -8.50
CA ILE A 49 8.74 -31.03 -9.39
C ILE A 49 7.65 -30.26 -8.64
N ILE A 50 6.82 -30.95 -7.84
CA ILE A 50 5.76 -30.30 -7.04
C ILE A 50 6.35 -29.25 -6.07
N ARG A 51 7.49 -29.54 -5.42
CA ARG A 51 8.16 -28.58 -4.52
C ARG A 51 8.69 -27.35 -5.27
N ILE A 52 9.21 -27.53 -6.48
CA ILE A 52 9.67 -26.42 -7.34
C ILE A 52 8.50 -25.53 -7.75
N LEU A 53 7.36 -26.12 -8.16
CA LEU A 53 6.16 -25.37 -8.53
C LEU A 53 5.61 -24.54 -7.36
N ILE A 54 5.59 -25.11 -6.14
CA ILE A 54 5.19 -24.37 -4.92
C ILE A 54 6.16 -23.21 -4.65
N ALA A 55 7.48 -23.44 -4.75
CA ALA A 55 8.47 -22.39 -4.55
C ALA A 55 8.33 -21.25 -5.57
N LEU A 56 8.14 -21.56 -6.86
CA LEU A 56 7.91 -20.58 -7.92
C LEU A 56 6.61 -19.79 -7.69
N ALA A 57 5.52 -20.44 -7.25
CA ALA A 57 4.27 -19.77 -6.92
C ALA A 57 4.42 -18.80 -5.74
N VAL A 58 5.16 -19.18 -4.69
CA VAL A 58 5.44 -18.31 -3.53
C VAL A 58 6.31 -17.12 -3.93
N ILE A 59 7.37 -17.33 -4.73
CA ILE A 59 8.24 -16.26 -5.21
C ILE A 59 7.46 -15.29 -6.11
N GLY A 60 6.67 -15.80 -7.06
CA GLY A 60 5.83 -15.00 -7.95
C GLY A 60 4.76 -14.19 -7.19
N GLY A 61 4.10 -14.82 -6.21
CA GLY A 61 3.15 -14.16 -5.32
C GLY A 61 3.79 -13.05 -4.49
N PHE A 62 4.94 -13.32 -3.86
CA PHE A 62 5.68 -12.32 -3.09
C PHE A 62 6.18 -11.15 -3.96
N TYR A 63 6.63 -11.42 -5.18
CA TYR A 63 7.05 -10.39 -6.13
C TYR A 63 5.87 -9.48 -6.54
N LYS A 64 4.72 -10.05 -6.90
CA LYS A 64 3.49 -9.28 -7.19
C LYS A 64 3.01 -8.47 -5.98
N MET A 65 3.10 -9.03 -4.77
CA MET A 65 2.77 -8.35 -3.51
C MET A 65 3.70 -7.16 -3.24
N ARG A 66 5.02 -7.33 -3.40
CA ARG A 66 6.03 -6.26 -3.31
C ARG A 66 5.74 -5.13 -4.30
N LEU A 67 5.48 -5.47 -5.56
CA LEU A 67 5.19 -4.51 -6.62
C LEU A 67 3.92 -3.69 -6.32
N SER A 68 2.83 -4.36 -5.91
CA SER A 68 1.58 -3.69 -5.52
C SER A 68 1.77 -2.77 -4.31
N ASN A 69 2.55 -3.19 -3.31
CA ASN A 69 2.83 -2.39 -2.13
C ASN A 69 3.68 -1.15 -2.44
N GLN A 70 4.65 -1.26 -3.35
CA GLN A 70 5.40 -0.08 -3.83
C GLN A 70 4.50 0.86 -4.64
N ALA A 71 3.70 0.36 -5.60
CA ALA A 71 2.76 1.20 -6.34
C ALA A 71 1.78 1.93 -5.40
N LYS A 72 1.22 1.25 -4.39
CA LYS A 72 0.38 1.87 -3.36
C LYS A 72 1.10 2.92 -2.52
N ALA A 73 2.39 2.72 -2.20
CA ALA A 73 3.18 3.70 -1.47
C ALA A 73 3.43 4.95 -2.33
N THR A 74 3.82 4.76 -3.60
CA THR A 74 4.04 5.85 -4.57
C THR A 74 2.75 6.62 -4.85
N ALA A 75 1.62 5.95 -5.06
CA ALA A 75 0.32 6.61 -5.23
C ALA A 75 -0.04 7.49 -4.01
N LYS A 76 0.26 7.04 -2.78
CA LYS A 76 0.06 7.84 -1.57
C LYS A 76 0.92 9.11 -1.57
N THR A 77 2.18 9.09 -2.02
CA THR A 77 3.02 10.30 -2.05
C THR A 77 2.48 11.33 -3.04
N TYR A 78 1.96 10.90 -4.18
CA TYR A 78 1.30 11.75 -5.17
C TYR A 78 0.01 12.37 -4.61
N MET A 79 -0.84 11.54 -3.99
CA MET A 79 -2.09 11.97 -3.36
C MET A 79 -1.86 13.00 -2.24
N VAL A 80 -0.86 12.80 -1.39
CA VAL A 80 -0.48 13.77 -0.34
C VAL A 80 0.01 15.09 -0.95
N SER A 81 0.79 15.04 -2.03
CA SER A 81 1.29 16.23 -2.74
C SER A 81 0.15 17.03 -3.39
N LEU A 82 -0.76 16.35 -4.07
CA LEU A 82 -1.93 16.97 -4.72
C LEU A 82 -2.94 17.50 -3.69
N ALA A 83 -3.15 16.80 -2.57
CA ALA A 83 -3.96 17.28 -1.47
C ALA A 83 -3.37 18.54 -0.80
N ALA A 84 -2.04 18.62 -0.67
CA ALA A 84 -1.35 19.80 -0.17
C ALA A 84 -1.50 21.00 -1.14
N LEU A 85 -1.36 20.80 -2.46
CA LEU A 85 -1.61 21.84 -3.47
C LEU A 85 -3.06 22.33 -3.47
N ASN A 86 -4.04 21.42 -3.42
CA ASN A 86 -5.46 21.79 -3.37
C ASN A 86 -5.77 22.60 -2.08
N LYS A 87 -5.22 22.20 -0.93
CA LYS A 87 -5.36 22.96 0.31
C LYS A 87 -4.70 24.35 0.22
N LEU A 88 -3.52 24.44 -0.39
CA LEU A 88 -2.84 25.72 -0.65
C LEU A 88 -3.69 26.64 -1.53
N GLN A 89 -4.26 26.13 -2.61
CA GLN A 89 -5.16 26.91 -3.49
C GLN A 89 -6.35 27.47 -2.72
N ILE A 90 -7.04 26.64 -1.93
CA ILE A 90 -8.19 27.06 -1.12
C ILE A 90 -7.77 28.12 -0.09
N SER A 91 -6.69 27.89 0.65
CA SER A 91 -6.23 28.80 1.70
C SER A 91 -5.67 30.14 1.18
N CYS A 92 -4.89 30.14 0.09
CA CYS A 92 -4.47 31.40 -0.56
C CYS A 92 -5.67 32.16 -1.14
N THR A 93 -6.71 31.45 -1.62
CA THR A 93 -7.94 32.09 -2.13
C THR A 93 -8.74 32.72 -0.98
N ALA A 94 -8.89 32.01 0.14
CA ALA A 94 -9.53 32.56 1.34
C ALA A 94 -8.81 33.79 1.88
N LEU A 95 -7.47 33.78 1.90
CA LEU A 95 -6.64 34.92 2.29
C LEU A 95 -6.99 36.19 1.49
N TRP A 96 -7.19 36.09 0.17
CA TRP A 96 -7.55 37.24 -0.66
C TRP A 96 -8.98 37.74 -0.41
N SER A 97 -9.90 36.85 -0.04
CA SER A 97 -11.27 37.19 0.34
C SER A 97 -11.37 37.87 1.71
N GLU A 98 -10.50 37.50 2.65
CA GLU A 98 -10.53 38.00 4.04
C GLU A 98 -9.61 39.21 4.28
N VAL A 99 -8.38 39.16 3.78
CA VAL A 99 -7.34 40.18 4.03
C VAL A 99 -7.23 41.19 2.88
N GLY A 100 -7.72 40.83 1.69
CA GLY A 100 -7.72 41.68 0.50
C GLY A 100 -6.75 41.21 -0.59
N ILE A 101 -7.05 41.62 -1.82
CA ILE A 101 -6.39 41.14 -3.03
C ILE A 101 -4.90 41.51 -3.13
N ASP A 102 -4.44 42.52 -2.41
CA ASP A 102 -3.04 42.98 -2.45
C ASP A 102 -2.09 42.08 -1.65
N LYS A 103 -2.63 41.21 -0.79
CA LYS A 103 -1.80 40.29 -0.02
C LYS A 103 -1.28 39.15 -0.89
N VAL A 104 0.04 39.11 -1.10
CA VAL A 104 0.70 38.01 -1.81
C VAL A 104 0.70 36.75 -0.92
N CYS A 105 0.35 35.59 -1.50
CA CYS A 105 0.57 34.30 -0.85
C CYS A 105 2.06 33.93 -0.97
N ASP A 106 2.86 34.34 0.02
CA ASP A 106 4.30 34.08 0.11
C ASP A 106 4.61 32.69 0.71
N GLN A 107 5.89 32.29 0.71
CA GLN A 107 6.34 30.99 1.20
C GLN A 107 5.87 30.70 2.63
N SER A 108 5.90 31.69 3.54
CA SER A 108 5.52 31.52 4.94
C SER A 108 4.02 31.30 5.10
N LEU A 109 3.22 32.07 4.37
CA LEU A 109 1.77 31.91 4.32
C LEU A 109 1.37 30.59 3.65
N GLY A 110 2.11 30.18 2.62
CA GLY A 110 1.91 28.89 1.95
C GLY A 110 2.21 27.70 2.86
N GLU A 111 3.29 27.73 3.63
CA GLU A 111 3.64 26.67 4.58
C GLU A 111 2.62 26.59 5.72
N ALA A 112 2.15 27.73 6.25
CA ALA A 112 1.05 27.79 7.20
C ALA A 112 -0.26 27.24 6.60
N ALA A 113 -0.58 27.62 5.36
CA ALA A 113 -1.76 27.20 4.62
C ALA A 113 -1.84 25.68 4.43
N ILE A 114 -0.76 25.01 4.02
CA ILE A 114 -0.76 23.54 3.92
C ILE A 114 -0.85 22.88 5.30
N GLY A 115 -0.33 23.51 6.35
CA GLY A 115 -0.47 23.07 7.74
C GLY A 115 0.15 21.68 7.93
N LYS A 116 -0.66 20.68 8.33
CA LYS A 116 -0.17 19.31 8.61
C LYS A 116 0.69 18.69 7.51
N TYR A 117 0.45 19.03 6.24
CA TYR A 117 1.19 18.47 5.11
C TYR A 117 2.65 18.94 5.03
N SER A 118 3.04 20.04 5.67
CA SER A 118 4.44 20.54 5.68
C SER A 118 5.45 19.54 6.26
N LYS A 119 4.97 18.57 7.04
CA LYS A 119 5.77 17.44 7.56
C LYS A 119 6.12 16.41 6.48
N ASP A 120 5.22 16.20 5.51
CA ASP A 120 5.32 15.16 4.49
C ASP A 120 5.79 15.70 3.14
N VAL A 121 5.55 16.99 2.86
CA VAL A 121 5.90 17.65 1.61
C VAL A 121 6.78 18.88 1.82
N LYS A 122 7.61 19.17 0.82
CA LYS A 122 8.30 20.44 0.65
C LYS A 122 7.47 21.30 -0.30
N LEU A 123 7.05 22.47 0.17
CA LEU A 123 6.43 23.52 -0.64
C LEU A 123 7.53 24.47 -1.16
N THR A 124 7.36 24.97 -2.38
CA THR A 124 8.19 26.06 -2.93
C THR A 124 7.28 26.97 -3.75
N ILE A 125 7.07 28.21 -3.30
CA ILE A 125 6.37 29.23 -4.09
C ILE A 125 7.38 29.86 -5.06
N ILE A 126 7.15 29.67 -6.36
CA ILE A 126 8.00 30.23 -7.42
C ILE A 126 7.68 31.72 -7.61
N GLU A 127 6.38 32.05 -7.59
CA GLU A 127 5.91 33.40 -7.84
C GLU A 127 4.58 33.63 -7.14
N GLY A 128 4.49 34.68 -6.32
CA GLY A 128 3.23 35.15 -5.75
C GLY A 128 2.91 36.54 -6.26
N ARG A 129 1.65 36.78 -6.63
CA ARG A 129 1.09 38.11 -6.92
C ARG A 129 -0.27 38.25 -6.25
N SER A 130 -0.87 39.44 -6.36
CA SER A 130 -2.32 39.59 -6.16
C SER A 130 -3.07 38.53 -6.96
N HIS A 131 -4.03 37.85 -6.30
CA HIS A 131 -4.99 36.89 -6.86
C HIS A 131 -4.43 35.74 -7.76
N LYS A 132 -3.11 35.56 -7.83
CA LYS A 132 -2.42 34.55 -8.65
C LYS A 132 -1.11 34.13 -7.99
N PHE A 133 -0.85 32.83 -7.92
CA PHE A 133 0.46 32.31 -7.53
C PHE A 133 0.86 31.12 -8.42
N THR A 134 2.14 30.77 -8.37
CA THR A 134 2.71 29.55 -8.94
C THR A 134 3.51 28.88 -7.83
N ALA A 135 3.18 27.64 -7.50
CA ALA A 135 3.85 26.89 -6.44
C ALA A 135 4.12 25.44 -6.89
N GLN A 136 5.20 24.88 -6.35
CA GLN A 136 5.58 23.49 -6.48
C GLN A 136 5.47 22.78 -5.14
N VAL A 137 5.05 21.52 -5.17
CA VAL A 137 5.02 20.62 -4.02
C VAL A 137 5.71 19.32 -4.41
N GLN A 138 6.66 18.91 -3.58
CA GLN A 138 7.36 17.63 -3.69
C GLN A 138 7.18 16.86 -2.39
N HIS A 139 6.74 15.61 -2.44
CA HIS A 139 6.74 14.74 -1.25
C HIS A 139 8.18 14.44 -0.81
N ARG A 140 8.49 14.50 0.49
CA ARG A 140 9.87 14.31 1.00
C ARG A 140 10.48 12.95 0.63
N ASN A 141 9.62 11.93 0.52
CA ASN A 141 9.99 10.57 0.10
C ASN A 141 9.62 10.28 -1.38
N GLY A 142 9.33 11.32 -2.19
CA GLY A 142 8.90 11.19 -3.57
C GLY A 142 9.80 11.96 -4.53
N ASP A 143 9.94 11.43 -5.75
CA ASP A 143 10.78 12.01 -6.80
C ASP A 143 10.01 12.95 -7.74
N LYS A 144 8.68 12.99 -7.66
CA LYS A 144 7.82 13.83 -8.51
C LYS A 144 7.52 15.18 -7.88
N ILE A 145 7.63 16.22 -8.70
CA ILE A 145 7.26 17.60 -8.37
C ILE A 145 5.93 17.91 -9.04
N PHE A 146 4.93 18.29 -8.26
CA PHE A 146 3.65 18.77 -8.76
C PHE A 146 3.64 20.30 -8.70
N GLN A 147 3.18 20.95 -9.76
CA GLN A 147 3.15 22.40 -9.87
C GLN A 147 1.73 22.90 -10.14
N VAL A 148 1.33 23.98 -9.48
CA VAL A 148 0.16 24.77 -9.84
C VAL A 148 0.61 26.06 -10.53
N ASN A 149 -0.07 26.46 -11.61
CA ASN A 149 0.19 27.72 -12.30
C ASN A 149 -0.73 28.86 -11.82
N LYS A 150 -0.51 30.07 -12.36
CA LYS A 150 -1.30 31.29 -12.12
C LYS A 150 -2.79 31.21 -12.47
N LYS A 151 -3.24 30.17 -13.17
CA LYS A 151 -4.65 29.91 -13.53
C LYS A 151 -5.30 28.86 -12.63
N GLY A 152 -4.52 28.18 -11.77
CA GLY A 152 -4.96 27.03 -10.99
C GLY A 152 -4.81 25.68 -11.69
N ASP A 153 -4.27 25.64 -12.92
CA ASP A 153 -4.00 24.38 -13.62
C ASP A 153 -2.87 23.63 -12.91
N LEU A 154 -3.03 22.31 -12.76
CA LEU A 154 -2.05 21.40 -12.16
C LEU A 154 -1.16 20.77 -13.23
N PHE A 155 0.13 20.62 -12.94
CA PHE A 155 1.13 19.99 -13.81
C PHE A 155 2.01 19.04 -13.03
N LEU A 156 2.47 17.99 -13.70
CA LEU A 156 3.65 17.24 -13.31
C LEU A 156 4.87 17.95 -13.90
N ASN A 157 5.78 18.45 -13.06
CA ASN A 157 7.05 19.01 -13.49
C ASN A 157 8.11 17.91 -13.50
N THR A 158 8.65 17.62 -14.69
CA THR A 158 9.76 16.70 -14.91
C THR A 158 10.91 17.51 -15.51
N ASP A 159 11.83 17.98 -14.66
CA ASP A 159 13.03 18.74 -15.03
C ASP A 159 12.78 19.94 -15.97
N GLY A 160 11.69 20.69 -15.73
CA GLY A 160 11.26 21.84 -16.52
C GLY A 160 10.21 21.51 -17.59
N CYS A 161 9.98 20.23 -17.89
CA CYS A 161 8.87 19.80 -18.73
C CYS A 161 7.57 19.72 -17.92
N LEU A 162 6.59 20.57 -18.24
CA LEU A 162 5.30 20.67 -17.55
C LEU A 162 4.20 19.86 -18.26
N SER A 163 3.88 18.67 -17.75
CA SER A 163 2.76 17.86 -18.24
C SER A 163 1.46 18.16 -17.50
N LEU A 164 0.42 18.64 -18.21
CA LEU A 164 -0.87 18.99 -17.62
C LEU A 164 -1.58 17.80 -16.96
N LEU A 165 -1.90 17.92 -15.68
CA LEU A 165 -2.66 16.95 -14.89
C LEU A 165 -4.15 17.25 -14.95
N ARG A 166 -4.88 16.46 -15.74
CA ARG A 166 -6.36 16.52 -15.83
C ARG A 166 -7.08 15.69 -14.75
N ILE A 167 -6.35 14.85 -14.02
CA ILE A 167 -6.90 13.88 -13.06
C ILE A 167 -6.26 14.14 -11.69
N MET A 168 -7.07 14.44 -10.68
CA MET A 168 -6.60 14.71 -9.30
C MET A 168 -6.12 13.45 -8.54
N ASN A 169 -6.46 12.26 -9.02
CA ASN A 169 -6.00 10.98 -8.50
C ASN A 169 -5.47 10.11 -9.65
N PRO A 170 -4.27 10.43 -10.17
CA PRO A 170 -3.66 9.69 -11.26
C PRO A 170 -2.96 8.43 -10.75
N ASP A 171 -3.07 7.33 -11.51
CA ASP A 171 -2.34 6.11 -11.20
C ASP A 171 -0.82 6.27 -11.41
N VAL A 172 -0.01 5.43 -10.75
CA VAL A 172 1.45 5.44 -10.87
C VAL A 172 1.91 5.24 -12.31
N GLU A 173 1.28 4.34 -13.07
CA GLU A 173 1.63 4.11 -14.48
C GLU A 173 1.34 5.35 -15.34
N GLN A 174 0.29 6.11 -15.01
CA GLN A 174 -0.05 7.34 -15.74
C GLN A 174 0.96 8.45 -15.45
N ILE A 175 1.31 8.69 -14.18
CA ILE A 175 2.36 9.65 -13.81
C ILE A 175 3.70 9.27 -14.43
N GLN A 176 4.06 7.98 -14.41
CA GLN A 176 5.31 7.51 -14.99
C GLN A 176 5.33 7.64 -16.52
N ARG A 177 4.21 7.38 -17.21
CA ARG A 177 4.06 7.64 -18.65
C ARG A 177 4.12 9.14 -18.98
N MET A 178 3.47 9.98 -18.18
CA MET A 178 3.55 11.44 -18.36
C MET A 178 5.00 11.92 -18.21
N ALA A 179 5.71 11.50 -17.17
CA ALA A 179 7.12 11.83 -16.96
C ALA A 179 8.02 11.34 -18.12
N SER A 180 7.83 10.12 -18.63
CA SER A 180 8.68 9.57 -19.70
C SER A 180 8.36 10.09 -21.11
N THR A 181 7.14 10.55 -21.36
CA THR A 181 6.76 11.21 -22.62
C THR A 181 7.03 12.71 -22.62
N CYS A 182 7.28 13.32 -21.46
CA CYS A 182 7.66 14.72 -21.33
C CYS A 182 9.08 14.95 -21.85
N LYS A 183 9.21 15.43 -23.08
CA LYS A 183 10.49 15.92 -23.61
C LYS A 183 10.72 17.33 -23.07
N THR A 184 11.79 17.50 -22.30
CA THR A 184 12.29 18.84 -21.95
C THR A 184 12.53 19.65 -23.24
N PRO A 185 12.17 20.94 -23.27
CA PRO A 185 12.53 21.79 -24.39
C PRO A 185 14.05 21.83 -24.52
N ALA A 186 14.56 21.77 -25.75
CA ALA A 186 15.99 21.92 -26.00
C ALA A 186 16.47 23.28 -25.45
N SER A 187 17.58 23.25 -24.73
CA SER A 187 18.21 24.42 -24.08
C SER A 187 18.92 25.32 -25.07
#